data_AF-A0A966CWA4-F1
#
_entry.id   AF-A0A966CWA4-F1
#
_cell.length_a   1.000
_cell.length_b   1.000
_cell.length_c   1.000
_cell.angle_alpha   90.00
_cell.angle_beta   90.00
_cell.angle_gamma   90.00
#
_symmetry.space_group_name_H-M   'P 1'
#
loop_
_entity.id
_entity.type
_entity.pdbx_description
1 polymer ?
#
loop_
_entity_poly.entity_id
_entity_poly.type
_entity_poly.pdbx_seq_one_letter_code
_entity_poly.pdbx_strand_id
1 'polypeptide(L)'
;MLAIVLFFQTVAVAMYGWPGFAVDGLFGKSDPYMLQADQSSVETDRSEAGGPTGYSKIKISKSDYKTKPITVDVGPESTLAETEGISVDFGEFNLSEEETLEIRDLGVKKDDENGFSAHCYDFSLGDVTEFPTYVTITLPYERTENAADRLFVQYYNDSTGTWELLYSELDESNGTITFYTDHFSTYALFDYFEYEKGYNSGPLSKVVFSSAKLDDMIDKCFGDQDLFIAMLRKNSAEDSGLINIGIDSFGLSNNLTSASDNTIHLVSSTGLMSNEMSKALGNSFGKIGAGLTAIKVGLSWYQSGNVSETLKKNKYDIIELGLSTAAGALGAAPLTVAAAGVWLAGMVDDGIRDVKNYGYENEIEHAYQEFTWEYVSYSNYSGEFGCSLPNNMPARAFIDEMKDAVIVNKGNTWAWLLQREFVKNRNNPQKMFESIDKLLDDYANVFWKLKPSARKMIAEDIHVADRWQEPGTQEITEYKEGLKAVLRYRLRKLFACLYERCILDAKQRLLWEINGFEKQMNTVTEFSVYASDVDGKEIPLSKTEYKDYIAAFAKSPSDKPTIWSWSPGSKDNGKFMCTLYNFITMGTPSFVKFYKTWEDQVEDKAAFTLS
;
A
#
# COMPACT_ATOMS: atom_id res chain seq x y z
N MET A 1 2.16 21.11 -27.67
CA MET A 1 2.19 19.92 -26.80
C MET A 1 3.24 20.08 -25.70
N LEU A 2 4.48 20.49 -26.04
CA LEU A 2 5.52 20.94 -25.10
C LEU A 2 5.04 21.99 -24.08
N ALA A 3 4.20 22.95 -24.50
CA ALA A 3 3.66 23.99 -23.61
C ALA A 3 2.66 23.48 -22.55
N ILE A 4 2.00 22.33 -22.78
CA ILE A 4 1.11 21.69 -21.80
C ILE A 4 1.95 20.85 -20.84
N VAL A 5 3.00 20.18 -21.32
CA VAL A 5 3.99 19.48 -20.48
C VAL A 5 4.76 20.47 -19.61
N LEU A 6 5.16 21.63 -20.14
CA LEU A 6 5.75 22.73 -19.37
C LEU A 6 4.74 23.34 -18.40
N PHE A 7 3.48 23.51 -18.79
CA PHE A 7 2.43 23.96 -17.86
C PHE A 7 2.24 22.95 -16.71
N PHE A 8 2.29 21.64 -16.96
CA PHE A 8 2.22 20.61 -15.91
C PHE A 8 3.53 20.34 -15.18
N GLN A 9 4.70 20.61 -15.76
CA GLN A 9 5.96 20.66 -15.02
C GLN A 9 5.98 21.90 -14.12
N THR A 10 5.42 23.02 -14.56
CA THR A 10 5.29 24.24 -13.76
C THR A 10 4.19 24.10 -12.71
N VAL A 11 3.10 23.38 -13.01
CA VAL A 11 2.03 23.04 -12.04
C VAL A 11 2.48 21.91 -11.13
N ALA A 12 3.27 20.93 -11.57
CA ALA A 12 3.90 19.94 -10.70
C ALA A 12 4.93 20.64 -9.80
N VAL A 13 5.81 21.50 -10.33
CA VAL A 13 6.77 22.31 -9.54
C VAL A 13 6.06 23.33 -8.62
N ALA A 14 4.89 23.87 -9.01
CA ALA A 14 4.06 24.72 -8.15
C ALA A 14 3.18 23.94 -7.15
N MET A 15 2.80 22.70 -7.45
CA MET A 15 2.12 21.74 -6.56
C MET A 15 3.11 21.05 -5.59
N TYR A 16 4.39 20.95 -5.97
CA TYR A 16 5.51 20.61 -5.09
C TYR A 16 5.93 21.80 -4.21
N GLY A 17 5.26 22.95 -4.35
CA GLY A 17 4.99 23.85 -3.24
C GLY A 17 3.93 23.24 -2.31
N TRP A 18 4.27 22.14 -1.63
CA TRP A 18 3.56 21.72 -0.41
C TRP A 18 3.48 22.90 0.57
N PRO A 19 2.47 22.99 1.46
CA PRO A 19 2.29 24.11 2.38
C PRO A 19 3.44 24.16 3.40
N GLY A 20 4.54 24.80 2.98
CA GLY A 20 5.77 25.00 3.72
C GLY A 20 6.34 26.41 3.55
N PHE A 21 5.60 27.33 2.93
CA PHE A 21 5.85 28.76 3.08
C PHE A 21 4.86 29.34 4.10
N ALA A 22 5.40 29.59 5.30
CA ALA A 22 4.74 29.85 6.60
C ALA A 22 4.30 28.54 7.30
N VAL A 23 5.05 27.92 8.21
CA VAL A 23 5.80 28.50 9.33
C VAL A 23 6.97 27.57 9.70
N ASP A 24 8.17 28.14 9.75
CA ASP A 24 9.40 27.62 10.32
C ASP A 24 9.16 27.25 11.80
N GLY A 25 9.08 25.96 12.16
CA GLY A 25 8.96 25.59 13.59
C GLY A 25 8.48 24.20 14.04
N LEU A 26 8.05 23.26 13.18
CA LEU A 26 7.41 22.01 13.69
C LEU A 26 8.13 20.67 13.39
N PHE A 27 9.22 20.64 12.63
CA PHE A 27 10.05 19.44 12.47
C PHE A 27 11.49 19.76 12.87
N GLY A 28 11.98 19.04 13.88
CA GLY A 28 13.31 19.23 14.46
C GLY A 28 14.43 19.10 13.43
N LYS A 29 15.49 19.88 13.63
CA LYS A 29 16.73 19.82 12.84
C LYS A 29 17.27 18.39 12.82
N SER A 30 17.50 17.84 11.64
CA SER A 30 18.30 16.62 11.45
C SER A 30 19.77 17.02 11.34
N ASP A 31 20.57 16.62 12.32
CA ASP A 31 22.02 16.68 12.22
C ASP A 31 22.52 15.49 11.35
N PRO A 32 23.55 15.68 10.51
CA PRO A 32 24.11 14.60 9.68
C PRO A 32 24.86 13.57 10.56
N TYR A 33 24.43 12.30 10.51
CA TYR A 33 25.08 11.19 11.20
C TYR A 33 26.25 10.66 10.36
N MET A 34 27.44 10.55 10.97
CA MET A 34 28.64 9.96 10.37
C MET A 34 28.84 8.54 10.93
N LEU A 35 29.03 7.54 10.07
CA LEU A 35 29.30 6.14 10.41
C LEU A 35 30.65 6.00 11.17
N GLN A 36 30.68 5.17 12.22
CA GLN A 36 31.92 4.74 12.88
C GLN A 36 32.48 3.47 12.22
N ALA A 37 33.79 3.27 12.34
CA ALA A 37 34.62 2.41 11.49
C ALA A 37 34.44 0.88 11.68
N ASP A 38 33.38 0.42 12.33
CA ASP A 38 33.18 -0.96 12.74
C ASP A 38 31.73 -1.49 12.61
N GLN A 39 30.82 -0.78 11.93
CA GLN A 39 29.49 -1.30 11.55
C GLN A 39 29.50 -1.88 10.12
N SER A 40 29.18 -3.18 9.97
CA SER A 40 29.14 -3.90 8.69
C SER A 40 27.75 -4.02 8.06
N SER A 41 26.71 -3.52 8.71
CA SER A 41 25.34 -3.53 8.21
C SER A 41 24.60 -2.26 8.64
N VAL A 42 23.90 -1.66 7.70
CA VAL A 42 22.93 -0.59 7.96
C VAL A 42 21.64 -1.29 8.37
N GLU A 43 21.34 -1.31 9.67
CA GLU A 43 19.94 -1.44 10.09
C GLU A 43 19.25 -0.16 9.62
N THR A 44 18.59 -0.23 8.46
CA THR A 44 17.62 0.78 8.10
C THR A 44 16.51 0.67 9.13
N ASP A 45 16.29 1.72 9.91
CA ASP A 45 15.11 1.85 10.76
C ASP A 45 13.88 1.50 9.92
N ARG A 46 13.40 0.24 10.06
CA ARG A 46 12.02 -0.13 9.79
C ARG A 46 11.24 0.84 10.65
N SER A 47 10.62 1.84 10.01
CA SER A 47 9.88 2.94 10.64
C SER A 47 9.38 2.60 12.04
N GLU A 48 9.50 3.56 12.96
CA GLU A 48 8.79 3.62 14.26
C GLU A 48 7.24 3.52 14.15
N ALA A 49 6.71 3.08 13.01
CA ALA A 49 5.39 2.47 12.87
C ALA A 49 5.59 1.07 12.28
N GLY A 50 5.66 0.04 13.14
CA GLY A 50 5.38 -1.34 12.69
C GLY A 50 4.01 -1.39 12.04
N GLY A 51 3.79 -2.33 11.11
CA GLY A 51 2.46 -2.57 10.56
C GLY A 51 1.44 -2.78 11.69
N PRO A 52 0.15 -2.45 11.49
CA PRO A 52 -0.85 -2.71 12.52
C PRO A 52 -0.79 -4.20 12.89
N THR A 53 -0.71 -4.48 14.20
CA THR A 53 -0.72 -5.85 14.70
C THR A 53 -1.90 -6.61 14.09
N GLY A 54 -1.58 -7.75 13.47
CA GLY A 54 -2.52 -8.66 12.84
C GLY A 54 -3.50 -9.22 13.87
N TYR A 55 -4.59 -9.77 13.36
CA TYR A 55 -5.72 -10.21 14.17
C TYR A 55 -5.42 -11.41 15.09
N SER A 56 -4.39 -12.19 14.78
CA SER A 56 -4.16 -13.51 15.38
C SER A 56 -3.08 -13.52 16.46
N LYS A 57 -3.31 -14.32 17.51
CA LYS A 57 -2.32 -14.65 18.56
C LYS A 57 -1.61 -15.98 18.30
N ILE A 58 -1.78 -16.59 17.11
CA ILE A 58 -1.08 -17.83 16.74
C ILE A 58 0.42 -17.64 16.87
N LYS A 59 1.08 -18.54 17.60
CA LYS A 59 2.54 -18.57 17.71
C LYS A 59 3.10 -19.69 16.87
N ILE A 60 4.15 -19.40 16.11
CA ILE A 60 4.95 -20.42 15.45
C ILE A 60 6.05 -20.87 16.42
N SER A 61 6.19 -22.18 16.57
CA SER A 61 7.16 -22.80 17.48
C SER A 61 8.31 -23.43 16.71
N LYS A 62 9.49 -23.57 17.35
CA LYS A 62 10.63 -24.29 16.76
C LYS A 62 10.32 -25.74 16.37
N SER A 63 9.30 -26.36 16.96
CA SER A 63 8.83 -27.69 16.56
C SER A 63 8.14 -27.70 15.21
N ASP A 64 7.49 -26.60 14.82
CA ASP A 64 6.76 -26.52 13.55
C ASP A 64 7.71 -26.58 12.36
N TYR A 65 8.88 -25.95 12.48
CA TYR A 65 9.94 -25.98 11.46
C TYR A 65 10.67 -27.33 11.32
N LYS A 66 10.29 -28.37 12.08
CA LYS A 66 10.90 -29.71 11.94
C LYS A 66 10.33 -30.49 10.75
N THR A 67 9.26 -30.02 10.13
CA THR A 67 8.71 -30.61 8.91
C THR A 67 9.73 -30.51 7.77
N LYS A 68 9.82 -31.55 6.95
CA LYS A 68 10.76 -31.57 5.82
C LYS A 68 10.27 -30.62 4.72
N PRO A 69 11.13 -29.73 4.18
CA PRO A 69 10.76 -28.90 3.04
C PRO A 69 10.62 -29.73 1.77
N ILE A 70 9.79 -29.23 0.87
CA ILE A 70 9.81 -29.56 -0.54
C ILE A 70 10.83 -28.62 -1.19
N THR A 71 11.67 -29.15 -2.06
CA THR A 71 12.74 -28.39 -2.73
C THR A 71 12.45 -28.29 -4.21
N VAL A 72 12.60 -27.09 -4.78
CA VAL A 72 12.46 -26.82 -6.21
C VAL A 72 13.65 -25.98 -6.68
N ASP A 73 14.32 -26.39 -7.76
CA ASP A 73 15.41 -25.61 -8.34
C ASP A 73 14.86 -24.44 -9.15
N VAL A 74 15.43 -23.27 -8.94
CA VAL A 74 15.04 -22.01 -9.59
C VAL A 74 16.28 -21.24 -10.03
N GLY A 75 16.15 -20.45 -11.08
CA GLY A 75 17.27 -19.67 -11.60
C GLY A 75 16.83 -18.58 -12.56
N PRO A 76 17.77 -17.80 -13.12
CA PRO A 76 17.46 -16.70 -14.04
C PRO A 76 16.68 -17.14 -15.28
N GLU A 77 16.87 -18.39 -15.72
CA GLU A 77 16.19 -18.99 -16.89
C GLU A 77 14.92 -19.79 -16.50
N SER A 78 14.68 -19.98 -15.21
CA SER A 78 13.53 -20.73 -14.65
C SER A 78 13.08 -20.06 -13.35
N THR A 79 12.41 -18.93 -13.48
CA THR A 79 12.02 -18.07 -12.35
C THR A 79 10.72 -18.50 -11.67
N LEU A 80 10.03 -19.50 -12.20
CA LEU A 80 8.74 -20.00 -11.72
C LEU A 80 8.93 -21.38 -11.09
N ALA A 81 8.63 -21.50 -9.80
CA ALA A 81 8.53 -22.77 -9.10
C ALA A 81 7.05 -23.15 -8.91
N GLU A 82 6.68 -24.37 -9.31
CA GLU A 82 5.34 -24.92 -9.08
C GLU A 82 5.44 -26.28 -8.40
N THR A 83 4.78 -26.44 -7.25
CA THR A 83 4.73 -27.70 -6.52
C THR A 83 3.49 -27.76 -5.62
N GLU A 84 2.84 -28.92 -5.56
CA GLU A 84 1.65 -29.16 -4.71
C GLU A 84 0.54 -28.09 -4.80
N GLY A 85 0.38 -27.45 -5.96
CA GLY A 85 -0.59 -26.38 -6.18
C GLY A 85 -0.15 -24.99 -5.69
N ILE A 86 1.04 -24.90 -5.11
CA ILE A 86 1.74 -23.65 -4.76
C ILE A 86 2.56 -23.20 -5.96
N SER A 87 2.52 -21.89 -6.24
CA SER A 87 3.36 -21.25 -7.24
C SER A 87 4.16 -20.10 -6.63
N VAL A 88 5.46 -20.03 -6.93
CA VAL A 88 6.36 -18.95 -6.53
C VAL A 88 7.04 -18.42 -7.79
N ASP A 89 6.71 -17.20 -8.19
CA ASP A 89 7.32 -16.51 -9.33
C ASP A 89 8.27 -15.41 -8.84
N PHE A 90 9.56 -15.63 -9.08
CA PHE A 90 10.61 -14.68 -8.73
C PHE A 90 10.71 -13.52 -9.73
N GLY A 91 10.13 -13.60 -10.92
CA GLY A 91 10.31 -12.61 -11.96
C GLY A 91 11.75 -12.47 -12.47
N GLU A 92 11.97 -11.53 -13.39
CA GLU A 92 13.21 -11.42 -14.19
C GLU A 92 14.44 -10.94 -13.41
N PHE A 93 14.26 -10.27 -12.26
CA PHE A 93 15.32 -9.49 -11.61
C PHE A 93 15.78 -9.99 -10.24
N ASN A 94 15.14 -11.04 -9.70
CA ASN A 94 15.40 -11.49 -8.32
C ASN A 94 16.45 -12.61 -8.24
N LEU A 95 16.67 -13.39 -9.31
CA LEU A 95 17.61 -14.50 -9.33
C LEU A 95 18.81 -14.18 -10.23
N SER A 96 20.03 -14.31 -9.70
CA SER A 96 21.28 -14.13 -10.45
C SER A 96 21.99 -15.43 -10.83
N GLU A 97 21.72 -16.49 -10.09
CA GLU A 97 22.33 -17.82 -10.22
C GLU A 97 21.26 -18.89 -9.93
N GLU A 98 21.57 -20.16 -10.21
CA GLU A 98 20.72 -21.29 -9.85
C GLU A 98 20.73 -21.49 -8.33
N GLU A 99 19.55 -21.59 -7.74
CA GLU A 99 19.31 -21.69 -6.30
C GLU A 99 18.24 -22.76 -6.03
N THR A 100 18.18 -23.25 -4.79
CA THR A 100 17.16 -24.22 -4.36
C THR A 100 16.15 -23.55 -3.43
N LEU A 101 14.91 -23.38 -3.91
CA LEU A 101 13.79 -22.91 -3.09
C LEU A 101 13.31 -24.04 -2.19
N GLU A 102 13.21 -23.77 -0.89
CA GLU A 102 12.60 -24.64 0.10
C GLU A 102 11.22 -24.11 0.52
N ILE A 103 10.19 -24.96 0.43
CA ILE A 103 8.82 -24.66 0.87
C ILE A 103 8.45 -25.66 1.97
N ARG A 104 8.10 -25.17 3.16
CA ARG A 104 7.64 -26.00 4.29
C ARG A 104 6.17 -25.73 4.58
N ASP A 105 5.35 -26.76 4.50
CA ASP A 105 4.00 -26.74 5.05
C ASP A 105 4.06 -26.98 6.57
N LEU A 106 3.70 -25.95 7.35
CA LEU A 106 3.67 -25.98 8.82
C LEU A 106 2.32 -26.44 9.38
N GLY A 107 1.37 -26.76 8.50
CA GLY A 107 0.02 -27.23 8.79
C GLY A 107 -0.94 -26.13 9.26
N VAL A 108 -2.14 -26.57 9.64
CA VAL A 108 -3.21 -25.69 10.12
C VAL A 108 -3.09 -25.42 11.62
N LYS A 109 -3.13 -24.15 12.00
CA LYS A 109 -3.15 -23.65 13.39
C LYS A 109 -4.48 -22.95 13.66
N LYS A 110 -4.88 -22.88 14.93
CA LYS A 110 -6.15 -22.24 15.34
C LYS A 110 -5.93 -21.19 16.43
N ASP A 111 -6.70 -20.12 16.34
CA ASP A 111 -6.92 -19.11 17.37
C ASP A 111 -8.40 -19.16 17.76
N ASP A 112 -8.73 -20.01 18.73
CA ASP A 112 -10.12 -20.19 19.19
C ASP A 112 -10.69 -18.92 19.86
N GLU A 113 -9.83 -18.04 20.38
CA GLU A 113 -10.25 -16.79 21.04
C GLU A 113 -10.77 -15.76 20.03
N ASN A 114 -10.15 -15.72 18.84
CA ASN A 114 -10.48 -14.76 17.79
C ASN A 114 -11.22 -15.38 16.58
N GLY A 115 -11.48 -16.69 16.60
CA GLY A 115 -12.26 -17.37 15.57
C GLY A 115 -11.49 -17.62 14.26
N PHE A 116 -10.16 -17.77 14.32
CA PHE A 116 -9.33 -17.96 13.14
C PHE A 116 -8.74 -19.37 13.03
N SER A 117 -8.74 -19.92 11.81
CA SER A 117 -7.85 -21.01 11.42
C SER A 117 -6.86 -20.51 10.38
N ALA A 118 -5.60 -20.94 10.46
CA ALA A 118 -4.54 -20.46 9.57
C ALA A 118 -3.70 -21.62 9.05
N HIS A 119 -3.60 -21.79 7.74
CA HIS A 119 -2.67 -22.75 7.12
C HIS A 119 -1.34 -22.04 6.87
N CYS A 120 -0.30 -22.46 7.59
CA CYS A 120 0.99 -21.77 7.63
C CYS A 120 2.02 -22.41 6.68
N TYR A 121 2.75 -21.58 5.94
CA TYR A 121 3.82 -21.97 5.02
C TYR A 121 5.08 -21.15 5.30
N ASP A 122 6.24 -21.77 5.19
CA ASP A 122 7.54 -21.13 5.35
C ASP A 122 8.37 -21.30 4.08
N PHE A 123 9.00 -20.21 3.63
CA PHE A 123 9.77 -20.16 2.39
C PHE A 123 11.21 -19.76 2.69
N SER A 124 12.18 -20.39 2.05
CA SER A 124 13.59 -20.01 2.16
C SER A 124 14.37 -20.32 0.88
N LEU A 125 15.38 -19.51 0.55
CA LEU A 125 16.24 -19.66 -0.62
C LEU A 125 17.69 -19.36 -0.23
N GLY A 126 18.45 -20.40 0.13
CA GLY A 126 19.82 -20.24 0.62
C GLY A 126 19.92 -19.21 1.75
N ASP A 127 20.83 -18.25 1.59
CA ASP A 127 21.05 -17.11 2.50
C ASP A 127 20.29 -15.84 2.07
N VAL A 128 19.44 -15.91 1.03
CA VAL A 128 18.71 -14.75 0.50
C VAL A 128 17.53 -14.42 1.42
N THR A 129 17.54 -13.21 1.97
CA THR A 129 16.47 -12.71 2.85
C THR A 129 15.59 -11.65 2.21
N GLU A 130 16.08 -10.97 1.18
CA GLU A 130 15.42 -9.83 0.54
C GLU A 130 15.56 -9.87 -0.99
N PHE A 131 14.57 -9.30 -1.67
CA PHE A 131 14.47 -9.26 -3.12
C PHE A 131 14.36 -7.82 -3.63
N PRO A 132 15.05 -7.47 -4.73
CA PRO A 132 14.99 -6.12 -5.29
C PRO A 132 13.65 -5.79 -5.96
N THR A 133 12.90 -6.80 -6.40
CA THR A 133 11.54 -6.68 -6.92
C THR A 133 10.61 -7.66 -6.22
N TYR A 134 9.30 -7.47 -6.32
CA TYR A 134 8.35 -8.37 -5.68
C TYR A 134 8.42 -9.79 -6.24
N VAL A 135 8.44 -10.77 -5.34
CA VAL A 135 8.18 -12.19 -5.60
C VAL A 135 6.68 -12.41 -5.44
N THR A 136 6.07 -13.10 -6.40
CA THR A 136 4.64 -13.43 -6.38
C THR A 136 4.47 -14.84 -5.83
N ILE A 137 3.66 -15.00 -4.79
CA ILE A 137 3.34 -16.31 -4.19
C ILE A 137 1.85 -16.55 -4.34
N THR A 138 1.50 -17.68 -4.94
CA THR A 138 0.11 -18.15 -5.08
C THR A 138 -0.07 -19.42 -4.25
N LEU A 139 -1.01 -19.38 -3.32
CA LEU A 139 -1.36 -20.51 -2.47
C LEU A 139 -2.74 -21.07 -2.88
N PRO A 140 -2.91 -22.41 -2.86
CA PRO A 140 -4.22 -23.02 -3.03
C PRO A 140 -5.05 -22.89 -1.75
N TYR A 141 -6.38 -22.85 -1.88
CA TYR A 141 -7.28 -22.91 -0.75
C TYR A 141 -8.50 -23.80 -1.01
N GLU A 142 -9.10 -24.32 0.08
CA GLU A 142 -10.32 -25.10 -0.01
C GLU A 142 -11.52 -24.18 -0.27
N ARG A 143 -12.27 -24.44 -1.36
CA ARG A 143 -13.43 -23.63 -1.73
C ARG A 143 -14.43 -23.54 -0.58
N THR A 144 -14.70 -22.31 -0.15
CA THR A 144 -15.64 -21.98 0.90
C THR A 144 -16.66 -20.95 0.40
N GLU A 145 -17.86 -20.97 0.96
CA GLU A 145 -18.84 -19.92 0.71
C GLU A 145 -18.32 -18.58 1.25
N ASN A 146 -18.58 -17.50 0.50
CA ASN A 146 -18.15 -16.13 0.81
C ASN A 146 -16.64 -16.03 1.10
N ALA A 147 -15.80 -16.66 0.26
CA ALA A 147 -14.35 -16.67 0.41
C ALA A 147 -13.77 -15.24 0.50
N ALA A 148 -14.27 -14.31 -0.31
CA ALA A 148 -13.92 -12.88 -0.24
C ALA A 148 -14.16 -12.22 1.12
N ASP A 149 -15.10 -12.71 1.94
CA ASP A 149 -15.40 -12.15 3.27
C ASP A 149 -14.59 -12.84 4.40
N ARG A 150 -13.95 -13.97 4.12
CA ARG A 150 -13.36 -14.86 5.13
C ARG A 150 -11.85 -15.01 5.03
N LEU A 151 -11.33 -15.03 3.80
CA LEU A 151 -9.95 -15.40 3.52
C LEU A 151 -9.05 -14.16 3.39
N PHE A 152 -7.88 -14.23 4.02
CA PHE A 152 -6.84 -13.22 3.91
C PHE A 152 -5.46 -13.81 4.24
N VAL A 153 -4.40 -13.12 3.83
CA VAL A 153 -3.02 -13.55 4.09
C VAL A 153 -2.40 -12.67 5.17
N GLN A 154 -1.62 -13.28 6.07
CA GLN A 154 -0.72 -12.55 6.94
C GLN A 154 0.68 -13.15 6.88
N TYR A 155 1.69 -12.34 7.13
CA TYR A 155 3.06 -12.81 7.33
C TYR A 155 3.45 -12.65 8.80
N TYR A 156 4.33 -13.51 9.30
CA TYR A 156 4.84 -13.44 10.66
C TYR A 156 6.07 -12.52 10.68
N ASN A 157 6.02 -11.42 11.43
CA ASN A 157 7.17 -10.55 11.59
C ASN A 157 8.00 -11.02 12.79
N ASP A 158 9.13 -11.67 12.54
CA ASP A 158 10.01 -12.19 13.58
C ASP A 158 10.58 -11.11 14.50
N SER A 159 10.75 -9.88 14.00
CA SER A 159 11.28 -8.76 14.80
C SER A 159 10.28 -8.29 15.86
N THR A 160 8.99 -8.31 15.56
CA THR A 160 7.91 -7.88 16.46
C THR A 160 7.23 -9.05 17.18
N GLY A 161 7.39 -10.27 16.66
CA GLY A 161 6.73 -11.49 17.13
C GLY A 161 5.23 -11.52 16.84
N THR A 162 4.75 -10.71 15.88
CA THR A 162 3.33 -10.56 15.55
C THR A 162 3.05 -10.85 14.08
N TRP A 163 1.85 -11.33 13.80
CA TRP A 163 1.35 -11.40 12.42
C TRP A 163 1.05 -10.00 11.89
N GLU A 164 1.28 -9.78 10.61
CA GLU A 164 0.96 -8.53 9.91
C GLU A 164 0.13 -8.83 8.66
N LEU A 165 -0.97 -8.09 8.49
CA LEU A 165 -1.88 -8.27 7.37
C LEU A 165 -1.20 -7.94 6.04
N LEU A 166 -1.32 -8.83 5.06
CA LEU A 166 -0.76 -8.69 3.73
C LEU A 166 -1.89 -8.54 2.69
N TYR A 167 -1.72 -7.62 1.76
CA TYR A 167 -2.60 -7.50 0.60
C TYR A 167 -2.51 -8.76 -0.26
N SER A 168 -3.66 -9.23 -0.73
CA SER A 168 -3.77 -10.49 -1.44
C SER A 168 -4.94 -10.48 -2.41
N GLU A 169 -4.74 -11.05 -3.59
CA GLU A 169 -5.75 -11.17 -4.65
C GLU A 169 -6.38 -12.57 -4.59
N LEU A 170 -7.71 -12.62 -4.56
CA LEU A 170 -8.45 -13.88 -4.50
C LEU A 170 -8.95 -14.26 -5.89
N ASP A 171 -8.63 -15.48 -6.33
CA ASP A 171 -9.22 -16.10 -7.52
C ASP A 171 -10.15 -17.23 -7.08
N GLU A 172 -11.44 -16.91 -6.95
CA GLU A 172 -12.48 -17.88 -6.60
C GLU A 172 -12.73 -18.94 -7.68
N SER A 173 -12.43 -18.60 -8.94
CA SER A 173 -12.61 -19.52 -10.06
C SER A 173 -11.60 -20.66 -9.98
N ASN A 174 -10.35 -20.33 -9.67
CA ASN A 174 -9.27 -21.31 -9.56
C ASN A 174 -9.04 -21.82 -8.14
N GLY A 175 -9.62 -21.19 -7.12
CA GLY A 175 -9.44 -21.57 -5.72
C GLY A 175 -8.04 -21.24 -5.22
N THR A 176 -7.50 -20.09 -5.62
CA THR A 176 -6.15 -19.65 -5.26
C THR A 176 -6.16 -18.24 -4.69
N ILE A 177 -5.16 -17.95 -3.85
CA ILE A 177 -4.92 -16.62 -3.29
C ILE A 177 -3.47 -16.22 -3.56
N THR A 178 -3.29 -15.03 -4.12
CA THR A 178 -1.98 -14.53 -4.57
C THR A 178 -1.56 -13.34 -3.72
N PHE A 179 -0.30 -13.30 -3.31
CA PHE A 179 0.26 -12.16 -2.60
C PHE A 179 1.69 -11.87 -3.07
N TYR A 180 2.19 -10.69 -2.70
CA TYR A 180 3.46 -10.16 -3.20
C TYR A 180 4.38 -9.85 -2.03
N THR A 181 5.65 -10.23 -2.13
CA THR A 181 6.61 -10.06 -1.03
C THR A 181 8.02 -9.79 -1.52
N ASP A 182 8.76 -8.96 -0.80
CA ASP A 182 10.14 -8.58 -1.09
C ASP A 182 11.14 -9.20 -0.12
N HIS A 183 10.67 -10.12 0.72
CA HIS A 183 11.47 -10.89 1.65
C HIS A 183 10.83 -12.25 1.83
N PHE A 184 11.53 -13.18 2.46
CA PHE A 184 10.91 -14.43 2.91
C PHE A 184 10.64 -14.42 4.40
N SER A 185 9.51 -15.04 4.76
CA SER A 185 9.05 -15.24 6.12
C SER A 185 8.12 -16.46 6.16
N THR A 186 7.55 -16.74 7.33
CA THR A 186 6.37 -17.58 7.47
C THR A 186 5.12 -16.78 7.09
N TYR A 187 4.36 -17.28 6.12
CA TYR A 187 3.07 -16.74 5.71
C TYR A 187 1.96 -17.68 6.15
N ALA A 188 0.76 -17.17 6.30
CA ALA A 188 -0.39 -18.03 6.53
C ALA A 188 -1.64 -17.51 5.83
N LEU A 189 -2.39 -18.45 5.26
CA LEU A 189 -3.74 -18.24 4.79
C LEU A 189 -4.69 -18.39 5.96
N PHE A 190 -5.33 -17.28 6.35
CA PHE A 190 -6.32 -17.24 7.41
C PHE A 190 -7.73 -17.42 6.85
N ASP A 191 -8.53 -18.20 7.57
CA ASP A 191 -9.98 -18.35 7.38
C ASP A 191 -10.69 -18.01 8.69
N TYR A 192 -11.64 -17.07 8.61
CA TYR A 192 -12.55 -16.75 9.69
C TYR A 192 -13.69 -17.78 9.75
N PHE A 193 -13.63 -18.69 10.72
CA PHE A 193 -14.63 -19.76 10.84
C PHE A 193 -15.86 -19.39 11.70
N GLU A 194 -15.88 -18.21 12.34
CA GLU A 194 -17.02 -17.78 13.16
C GLU A 194 -18.29 -17.46 12.33
N TYR A 195 -18.23 -17.53 11.00
CA TYR A 195 -19.37 -17.34 10.10
C TYR A 195 -20.32 -18.57 10.01
N GLU A 196 -20.00 -19.70 10.64
CA GLU A 196 -20.89 -20.86 10.59
C GLU A 196 -22.10 -20.72 11.55
N LYS A 197 -23.28 -20.49 10.96
CA LYS A 197 -24.64 -20.64 11.54
C LYS A 197 -25.03 -19.65 12.64
N GLY A 198 -25.51 -18.46 12.24
CA GLY A 198 -26.51 -17.70 13.00
C GLY A 198 -26.00 -16.87 14.19
N TYR A 199 -24.69 -16.86 14.44
CA TYR A 199 -24.05 -16.02 15.48
C TYR A 199 -23.79 -14.56 15.03
N ASN A 200 -24.11 -14.21 13.78
CA ASN A 200 -23.61 -12.99 13.13
C ASN A 200 -24.63 -11.87 12.86
N SER A 201 -25.74 -11.84 13.59
CA SER A 201 -26.75 -10.77 13.49
C SER A 201 -27.03 -10.08 14.83
N GLY A 202 -26.17 -10.32 15.83
CA GLY A 202 -26.28 -9.76 17.16
C GLY A 202 -25.67 -8.36 17.26
N PRO A 203 -25.98 -7.58 18.31
CA PRO A 203 -25.44 -6.23 18.47
C PRO A 203 -23.90 -6.19 18.64
N LEU A 204 -23.31 -7.30 19.07
CA LEU A 204 -21.86 -7.48 19.26
C LEU A 204 -21.15 -8.15 18.07
N SER A 205 -21.86 -8.46 16.99
CA SER A 205 -21.26 -9.07 15.80
C SER A 205 -20.22 -8.12 15.19
N LYS A 206 -19.02 -8.63 14.94
CA LYS A 206 -17.90 -7.84 14.41
C LYS A 206 -18.02 -7.70 12.90
N VAL A 207 -17.66 -6.52 12.38
CA VAL A 207 -17.42 -6.33 10.94
C VAL A 207 -15.97 -6.73 10.65
N VAL A 208 -15.76 -7.48 9.56
CA VAL A 208 -14.43 -7.89 9.09
C VAL A 208 -14.21 -7.35 7.69
N PHE A 209 -13.01 -6.83 7.44
CA PHE A 209 -12.59 -6.30 6.17
C PHE A 209 -11.45 -7.13 5.56
N SER A 210 -11.55 -7.42 4.26
CA SER A 210 -10.61 -8.26 3.51
C SER A 210 -9.96 -7.49 2.35
N SER A 211 -8.88 -8.03 1.79
CA SER A 211 -8.25 -7.51 0.58
C SER A 211 -9.24 -7.47 -0.61
N ALA A 212 -10.12 -8.46 -0.73
CA ALA A 212 -11.14 -8.49 -1.78
C ALA A 212 -12.14 -7.32 -1.67
N LYS A 213 -12.50 -6.88 -0.46
CA LYS A 213 -13.33 -5.68 -0.28
C LYS A 213 -12.60 -4.40 -0.68
N LEU A 214 -11.28 -4.33 -0.47
CA LEU A 214 -10.50 -3.21 -0.97
C LEU A 214 -10.54 -3.15 -2.50
N ASP A 215 -10.39 -4.30 -3.17
CA ASP A 215 -10.46 -4.34 -4.63
C ASP A 215 -11.86 -3.96 -5.15
N ASP A 216 -12.94 -4.43 -4.52
CA ASP A 216 -14.31 -3.98 -4.83
C ASP A 216 -14.48 -2.46 -4.65
N MET A 217 -13.90 -1.86 -3.60
CA MET A 217 -13.88 -0.41 -3.41
C MET A 217 -13.15 0.30 -4.55
N ILE A 218 -11.97 -0.20 -4.95
CA ILE A 218 -11.19 0.34 -6.05
C ILE A 218 -11.98 0.25 -7.37
N ASP A 219 -12.62 -0.88 -7.66
CA ASP A 219 -13.41 -1.10 -8.86
C ASP A 219 -14.62 -0.16 -8.93
N LYS A 220 -15.32 0.04 -7.81
CA LYS A 220 -16.38 1.05 -7.70
C LYS A 220 -15.87 2.45 -7.98
N CYS A 221 -14.64 2.79 -7.56
CA CYS A 221 -14.02 4.08 -7.87
C CYS A 221 -13.77 4.29 -9.38
N PHE A 222 -13.56 3.22 -10.14
CA PHE A 222 -13.46 3.27 -11.60
C PHE A 222 -14.81 3.39 -12.30
N GLY A 223 -15.87 2.79 -11.73
CA GLY A 223 -17.19 2.71 -12.34
C GLY A 223 -18.02 3.99 -12.31
N ASP A 224 -17.75 4.93 -11.39
CA ASP A 224 -18.70 5.99 -11.08
C ASP A 224 -18.38 7.38 -11.69
N GLN A 225 -18.75 7.57 -12.96
CA GLN A 225 -18.75 8.89 -13.61
C GLN A 225 -19.89 9.81 -13.10
N ASP A 226 -20.97 9.26 -12.55
CA ASP A 226 -22.16 10.02 -12.16
C ASP A 226 -21.98 10.73 -10.81
N LEU A 227 -21.33 10.08 -9.84
CA LEU A 227 -20.90 10.71 -8.58
C LEU A 227 -19.92 11.86 -8.82
N PHE A 228 -19.09 11.75 -9.84
CA PHE A 228 -18.20 12.84 -10.28
C PHE A 228 -18.98 14.02 -10.89
N ILE A 229 -19.98 13.77 -11.74
CA ILE A 229 -20.85 14.83 -12.25
C ILE A 229 -21.67 15.48 -11.12
N ALA A 230 -22.05 14.73 -10.09
CA ALA A 230 -22.70 15.25 -8.89
C ALA A 230 -21.76 16.17 -8.07
N MET A 231 -20.48 15.78 -7.91
CA MET A 231 -19.44 16.60 -7.27
C MET A 231 -19.22 17.93 -8.02
N LEU A 232 -19.10 17.90 -9.36
CA LEU A 232 -18.96 19.11 -10.18
C LEU A 232 -20.13 20.08 -10.04
N ARG A 233 -21.36 19.59 -9.88
CA ARG A 233 -22.55 20.43 -9.66
C ARG A 233 -22.54 21.13 -8.30
N LYS A 234 -21.88 20.54 -7.30
CA LYS A 234 -21.83 21.05 -5.93
C LYS A 234 -20.59 21.91 -5.63
N ASN A 235 -19.60 21.92 -6.53
CA ASN A 235 -18.39 22.74 -6.43
C ASN A 235 -17.62 22.56 -5.10
N SER A 236 -17.54 21.32 -4.61
CA SER A 236 -16.72 20.94 -3.45
C SER A 236 -15.94 19.67 -3.76
N ALA A 237 -14.62 19.73 -3.59
CA ALA A 237 -13.71 18.58 -3.72
C ALA A 237 -13.82 17.61 -2.53
N GLU A 238 -14.49 18.01 -1.45
CA GLU A 238 -14.59 17.28 -0.18
C GLU A 238 -15.94 16.54 -0.03
N ASP A 239 -16.80 16.67 -1.05
CA ASP A 239 -18.05 15.92 -1.24
C ASP A 239 -17.83 14.76 -2.24
N SER A 240 -16.59 14.25 -2.32
CA SER A 240 -16.18 13.35 -3.39
C SER A 240 -16.98 12.06 -3.36
N GLY A 241 -17.39 11.58 -4.54
CA GLY A 241 -18.02 10.28 -4.72
C GLY A 241 -17.25 9.14 -4.05
N LEU A 242 -15.95 9.32 -3.84
CA LEU A 242 -15.03 8.34 -3.29
C LEU A 242 -15.18 8.19 -1.76
N ILE A 243 -15.50 9.26 -1.03
CA ILE A 243 -15.90 9.16 0.39
C ILE A 243 -17.21 8.37 0.52
N ASN A 244 -18.17 8.64 -0.38
CA ASN A 244 -19.43 7.91 -0.42
C ASN A 244 -19.22 6.43 -0.75
N ILE A 245 -18.34 6.09 -1.70
CA ILE A 245 -17.94 4.69 -1.97
C ILE A 245 -17.39 4.04 -0.70
N GLY A 246 -16.56 4.75 0.07
CA GLY A 246 -16.14 4.30 1.39
C GLY A 246 -17.33 3.97 2.30
N ILE A 247 -18.20 4.95 2.56
CA ILE A 247 -19.39 4.81 3.42
C ILE A 247 -20.31 3.67 2.96
N ASP A 248 -20.59 3.59 1.66
CA ASP A 248 -21.41 2.56 1.00
C ASP A 248 -20.80 1.17 1.16
N SER A 249 -19.48 1.04 1.03
CA SER A 249 -18.78 -0.25 1.12
C SER A 249 -18.77 -0.81 2.54
N PHE A 250 -18.95 0.03 3.56
CA PHE A 250 -19.26 -0.42 4.92
C PHE A 250 -20.77 -0.60 5.18
N GLY A 251 -21.65 -0.30 4.23
CA GLY A 251 -23.10 -0.42 4.38
C GLY A 251 -23.72 0.65 5.28
N LEU A 252 -23.09 1.83 5.39
CA LEU A 252 -23.47 2.87 6.34
C LEU A 252 -24.27 4.03 5.71
N SER A 253 -24.40 4.07 4.39
CA SER A 253 -24.96 5.23 3.65
C SER A 253 -26.41 5.54 3.95
N ASN A 254 -27.22 4.54 4.29
CA ASN A 254 -28.60 4.79 4.72
C ASN A 254 -28.69 5.57 6.03
N ASN A 255 -27.62 5.60 6.82
CA ASN A 255 -27.61 6.18 8.16
C ASN A 255 -26.62 7.34 8.31
N LEU A 256 -25.65 7.51 7.40
CA LEU A 256 -24.65 8.57 7.44
C LEU A 256 -24.71 9.45 6.18
N THR A 257 -24.40 10.73 6.35
CA THR A 257 -24.21 11.70 5.26
C THR A 257 -22.91 12.47 5.46
N SER A 258 -22.13 12.65 4.40
CA SER A 258 -20.96 13.53 4.37
C SER A 258 -21.36 14.97 4.03
N ALA A 259 -20.74 15.93 4.72
CA ALA A 259 -20.74 17.35 4.37
C ALA A 259 -19.34 17.81 3.94
N SER A 260 -19.27 18.98 3.31
CA SER A 260 -18.12 19.51 2.54
C SER A 260 -16.85 19.89 3.32
N ASP A 261 -16.57 19.29 4.48
CA ASP A 261 -15.36 19.50 5.29
C ASP A 261 -14.94 18.18 6.00
N ASN A 262 -15.02 17.03 5.31
CA ASN A 262 -14.93 15.68 5.89
C ASN A 262 -15.86 15.45 7.10
N THR A 263 -16.90 16.26 7.30
CA THR A 263 -17.74 16.17 8.49
C THR A 263 -18.84 15.16 8.22
N ILE A 264 -18.88 14.10 9.03
CA ILE A 264 -19.90 13.04 8.91
C ILE A 264 -21.00 13.30 9.92
N HIS A 265 -22.23 13.42 9.40
CA HIS A 265 -23.44 13.56 10.17
C HIS A 265 -24.31 12.30 10.05
N LEU A 266 -25.05 12.03 11.11
CA LEU A 266 -26.04 10.97 11.17
C LEU A 266 -27.36 11.47 10.58
N VAL A 267 -28.03 10.62 9.78
CA VAL A 267 -29.33 10.94 9.15
C VAL A 267 -30.45 11.09 10.20
N SER A 268 -30.29 10.51 11.39
CA SER A 268 -31.22 10.68 12.51
C SER A 268 -30.87 11.94 13.34
N SER A 269 -31.89 12.71 13.74
CA SER A 269 -31.75 14.00 14.46
C SER A 269 -31.32 13.86 15.93
N THR A 270 -30.66 12.76 16.31
CA THR A 270 -30.55 12.32 17.71
C THR A 270 -29.40 12.95 18.50
N GLY A 271 -28.46 13.67 17.85
CA GLY A 271 -27.33 14.30 18.55
C GLY A 271 -26.42 13.31 19.29
N LEU A 272 -26.54 12.00 19.04
CA LEU A 272 -25.85 10.92 19.75
C LEU A 272 -24.36 10.79 19.36
N MET A 273 -23.94 11.40 18.25
CA MET A 273 -22.54 11.46 17.86
C MET A 273 -21.89 12.72 18.43
N SER A 274 -20.85 12.55 19.23
CA SER A 274 -20.03 13.67 19.67
C SER A 274 -19.29 14.31 18.48
N ASN A 275 -18.96 15.59 18.60
CA ASN A 275 -18.15 16.28 17.58
C ASN A 275 -16.79 15.61 17.39
N GLU A 276 -16.22 15.05 18.45
CA GLU A 276 -14.96 14.29 18.42
C GLU A 276 -15.10 13.00 17.62
N MET A 277 -16.17 12.23 17.83
CA MET A 277 -16.46 11.01 17.08
C MET A 277 -16.74 11.31 15.60
N SER A 278 -17.55 12.34 15.31
CA SER A 278 -17.85 12.78 13.95
C SER A 278 -16.57 13.16 13.19
N LYS A 279 -15.66 13.92 13.81
CA LYS A 279 -14.35 14.25 13.23
C LYS A 279 -13.46 13.03 13.05
N ALA A 280 -13.43 12.11 14.00
CA ALA A 280 -12.60 10.89 13.90
C ALA A 280 -13.05 9.98 12.75
N LEU A 281 -14.37 9.77 12.60
CA LEU A 281 -14.94 9.03 11.48
C LEU A 281 -14.69 9.78 10.16
N GLY A 282 -14.98 11.08 10.13
CA GLY A 282 -14.71 11.97 9.00
C GLY A 282 -13.28 11.88 8.48
N ASN A 283 -12.31 11.99 9.38
CA ASN A 283 -10.90 11.84 9.06
C ASN A 283 -10.57 10.44 8.51
N SER A 284 -11.16 9.38 9.06
CA SER A 284 -10.92 8.01 8.62
C SER A 284 -11.45 7.77 7.19
N PHE A 285 -12.68 8.21 6.92
CA PHE A 285 -13.26 8.14 5.58
C PHE A 285 -12.55 9.04 4.58
N GLY A 286 -12.13 10.25 4.99
CA GLY A 286 -11.32 11.13 4.16
C GLY A 286 -9.99 10.50 3.74
N LYS A 287 -9.30 9.83 4.67
CA LYS A 287 -8.07 9.06 4.37
C LYS A 287 -8.32 7.90 3.41
N ILE A 288 -9.39 7.13 3.62
CA ILE A 288 -9.74 6.01 2.76
C ILE A 288 -10.07 6.52 1.35
N GLY A 289 -10.94 7.53 1.24
CA GLY A 289 -11.31 8.17 -0.02
C GLY A 289 -10.10 8.69 -0.78
N ALA A 290 -9.22 9.47 -0.12
CA ALA A 290 -8.02 10.00 -0.75
C ALA A 290 -7.01 8.91 -1.16
N GLY A 291 -6.89 7.83 -0.36
CA GLY A 291 -6.09 6.66 -0.72
C GLY A 291 -6.61 5.95 -1.97
N LEU A 292 -7.93 5.75 -2.08
CA LEU A 292 -8.59 5.22 -3.26
C LEU A 292 -8.37 6.13 -4.48
N THR A 293 -8.44 7.46 -4.31
CA THR A 293 -8.14 8.43 -5.39
C THR A 293 -6.72 8.24 -5.92
N ALA A 294 -5.73 8.15 -5.03
CA ALA A 294 -4.33 8.03 -5.44
C ALA A 294 -4.05 6.72 -6.19
N ILE A 295 -4.64 5.61 -5.72
CA ILE A 295 -4.56 4.31 -6.39
C ILE A 295 -5.28 4.34 -7.73
N LYS A 296 -6.50 4.89 -7.81
CA LYS A 296 -7.26 5.05 -9.06
C LYS A 296 -6.48 5.85 -10.10
N VAL A 297 -5.88 6.97 -9.69
CA VAL A 297 -5.02 7.77 -10.56
C VAL A 297 -3.89 6.90 -11.07
N GLY A 298 -3.12 6.26 -10.19
CA GLY A 298 -1.99 5.42 -10.59
C GLY A 298 -2.36 4.27 -11.55
N LEU A 299 -3.38 3.48 -11.20
CA LEU A 299 -3.86 2.38 -12.02
C LEU A 299 -4.39 2.84 -13.38
N SER A 300 -5.08 3.99 -13.45
CA SER A 300 -5.53 4.59 -14.72
C SER A 300 -4.36 4.93 -15.66
N TRP A 301 -3.18 5.26 -15.10
CA TRP A 301 -1.97 5.49 -15.90
C TRP A 301 -1.35 4.17 -16.37
N TYR A 302 -1.28 3.18 -15.47
CA TYR A 302 -0.75 1.84 -15.80
C TYR A 302 -1.47 1.23 -17.00
N GLN A 303 -2.80 1.32 -17.00
CA GLN A 303 -3.65 0.66 -17.98
C GLN A 303 -3.71 1.37 -19.33
N SER A 304 -3.61 2.71 -19.37
CA SER A 304 -3.80 3.45 -20.62
C SER A 304 -2.56 3.49 -21.51
N GLY A 305 -1.36 3.47 -20.91
CA GLY A 305 -0.09 3.74 -21.61
C GLY A 305 -0.03 5.09 -22.36
N ASN A 306 -1.02 5.98 -22.18
CA ASN A 306 -1.14 7.25 -22.90
C ASN A 306 -1.33 8.43 -21.95
N VAL A 307 -0.34 9.33 -21.98
CA VAL A 307 -0.26 10.43 -21.02
C VAL A 307 -1.41 11.42 -21.15
N SER A 308 -1.77 11.76 -22.39
CA SER A 308 -2.80 12.77 -22.69
C SER A 308 -4.20 12.28 -22.35
N GLU A 309 -4.46 10.99 -22.58
CA GLU A 309 -5.75 10.38 -22.26
C GLU A 309 -5.95 10.26 -20.75
N THR A 310 -4.94 9.79 -20.01
CA THR A 310 -5.09 9.66 -18.56
C THR A 310 -5.11 10.99 -17.85
N LEU A 311 -4.34 11.98 -18.31
CA LEU A 311 -4.43 13.35 -17.78
C LEU A 311 -5.84 13.90 -17.95
N LYS A 312 -6.47 13.68 -19.11
CA LYS A 312 -7.86 14.12 -19.33
C LYS A 312 -8.84 13.39 -18.43
N LYS A 313 -8.66 12.08 -18.23
CA LYS A 313 -9.52 11.25 -17.38
C LYS A 313 -9.39 11.57 -15.89
N ASN A 314 -8.19 11.90 -15.42
CA ASN A 314 -7.87 12.03 -13.99
C ASN A 314 -7.48 13.46 -13.55
N LYS A 315 -7.61 14.48 -14.41
CA LYS A 315 -7.21 15.87 -14.08
C LYS A 315 -7.85 16.39 -12.80
N TYR A 316 -9.07 15.96 -12.49
CA TYR A 316 -9.80 16.41 -11.30
C TYR A 316 -9.42 15.60 -10.06
N ASP A 317 -9.21 14.28 -10.19
CA ASP A 317 -8.67 13.45 -9.10
C ASP A 317 -7.29 13.96 -8.65
N ILE A 318 -6.45 14.41 -9.60
CA ILE A 318 -5.14 15.04 -9.32
C ILE A 318 -5.30 16.39 -8.58
N ILE A 319 -6.29 17.20 -8.96
CA ILE A 319 -6.59 18.47 -8.27
C ILE A 319 -7.13 18.20 -6.85
N GLU A 320 -7.97 17.19 -6.67
CA GLU A 320 -8.51 16.76 -5.36
C GLU A 320 -7.38 16.31 -4.42
N LEU A 321 -6.45 15.49 -4.90
CA LEU A 321 -5.25 15.11 -4.14
C LEU A 321 -4.40 16.33 -3.77
N GLY A 322 -4.29 17.33 -4.66
CA GLY A 322 -3.50 18.53 -4.40
C GLY A 322 -4.16 19.56 -3.47
N LEU A 323 -5.49 19.61 -3.42
CA LEU A 323 -6.26 20.57 -2.62
C LEU A 323 -6.77 20.00 -1.28
N SER A 324 -6.88 18.69 -1.15
CA SER A 324 -7.47 18.08 0.06
C SER A 324 -6.55 18.23 1.28
N THR A 325 -7.16 18.63 2.42
CA THR A 325 -6.48 18.59 3.73
C THR A 325 -6.06 17.17 4.12
N ALA A 326 -6.74 16.16 3.59
CA ALA A 326 -6.41 14.74 3.75
C ALA A 326 -5.06 14.37 3.14
N ALA A 327 -4.57 15.08 2.12
CA ALA A 327 -3.28 14.80 1.49
C ALA A 327 -2.10 14.90 2.46
N GLY A 328 -2.16 15.82 3.43
CA GLY A 328 -1.15 15.93 4.50
C GLY A 328 -1.25 14.83 5.58
N ALA A 329 -2.39 14.13 5.65
CA ALA A 329 -2.65 13.02 6.57
C ALA A 329 -2.48 11.64 5.93
N LEU A 330 -2.28 11.59 4.60
CA LEU A 330 -1.96 10.36 3.88
C LEU A 330 -0.58 9.86 4.30
N GLY A 331 -0.45 8.54 4.41
CA GLY A 331 0.88 7.93 4.35
C GLY A 331 1.53 8.22 3.00
N ALA A 332 2.85 8.17 2.93
CA ALA A 332 3.56 8.49 1.70
C ALA A 332 3.32 7.51 0.54
N ALA A 333 2.97 6.25 0.82
CA ALA A 333 2.81 5.21 -0.20
C ALA A 333 1.70 5.51 -1.23
N PRO A 334 0.45 5.82 -0.85
CA PRO A 334 -0.59 6.25 -1.80
C PRO A 334 -0.16 7.45 -2.68
N LEU A 335 0.48 8.47 -2.10
CA LEU A 335 0.96 9.62 -2.86
C LEU A 335 2.10 9.27 -3.83
N THR A 336 2.96 8.33 -3.43
CA THR A 336 4.06 7.82 -4.25
C THR A 336 3.54 7.19 -5.54
N VAL A 337 2.43 6.44 -5.48
CA VAL A 337 1.79 5.85 -6.67
C VAL A 337 1.36 6.90 -7.68
N ALA A 338 0.64 7.93 -7.23
CA ALA A 338 0.18 8.98 -8.13
C ALA A 338 1.38 9.73 -8.78
N ALA A 339 2.41 10.02 -7.99
CA ALA A 339 3.62 10.69 -8.47
C ALA A 339 4.45 9.80 -9.42
N ALA A 340 4.60 8.51 -9.10
CA ALA A 340 5.29 7.54 -9.94
C ALA A 340 4.60 7.35 -11.29
N GLY A 341 3.27 7.35 -11.31
CA GLY A 341 2.49 7.31 -12.55
C GLY A 341 2.78 8.50 -13.46
N VAL A 342 2.88 9.71 -12.89
CA VAL A 342 3.24 10.94 -13.63
C VAL A 342 4.70 10.90 -14.10
N TRP A 343 5.61 10.42 -13.27
CA TRP A 343 7.03 10.33 -13.61
C TRP A 343 7.28 9.31 -14.73
N LEU A 344 6.66 8.13 -14.67
CA LEU A 344 6.74 7.11 -15.73
C LEU A 344 6.07 7.53 -17.02
N ALA A 345 4.97 8.28 -16.94
CA ALA A 345 4.37 8.93 -18.10
C ALA A 345 5.39 9.81 -18.85
N GLY A 346 6.24 10.55 -18.12
CA GLY A 346 7.36 11.29 -18.72
C GLY A 346 8.45 10.39 -19.33
N MET A 347 8.56 9.13 -18.91
CA MET A 347 9.48 8.13 -19.46
C MET A 347 8.94 7.36 -20.67
N VAL A 348 7.65 7.40 -20.97
CA VAL A 348 7.06 6.73 -22.14
C VAL A 348 6.68 7.70 -23.26
N ASP A 349 7.15 8.95 -23.18
CA ASP A 349 6.98 9.95 -24.24
C ASP A 349 7.59 9.48 -25.57
N ASP A 350 7.06 9.99 -26.69
CA ASP A 350 7.33 9.50 -28.05
C ASP A 350 8.85 9.45 -28.39
N GLY A 351 9.66 10.31 -27.74
CA GLY A 351 11.11 10.32 -27.89
C GLY A 351 11.82 9.01 -27.49
N ILE A 352 11.28 8.23 -26.53
CA ILE A 352 11.85 6.93 -26.13
C ILE A 352 11.45 5.81 -27.10
N ARG A 353 10.30 5.93 -27.79
CA ARG A 353 9.92 4.99 -28.86
C ARG A 353 10.84 5.11 -30.08
N ASP A 354 11.31 6.32 -30.37
CA ASP A 354 12.23 6.58 -31.48
C ASP A 354 13.65 6.03 -31.19
N VAL A 355 14.07 6.00 -29.91
CA VAL A 355 15.36 5.40 -29.47
C VAL A 355 15.47 3.92 -29.85
N LYS A 356 14.36 3.15 -29.91
CA LYS A 356 14.38 1.74 -30.34
C LYS A 356 14.94 1.55 -31.75
N ASN A 357 14.84 2.57 -32.60
CA ASN A 357 15.19 2.50 -34.02
C ASN A 357 16.52 3.22 -34.36
N TYR A 358 17.18 3.83 -33.38
CA TYR A 358 18.42 4.55 -33.59
C TYR A 358 19.63 3.64 -33.37
N GLY A 359 20.52 3.59 -34.37
CA GLY A 359 21.91 3.19 -34.16
C GLY A 359 22.70 4.38 -33.59
N TYR A 360 24.02 4.22 -33.49
CA TYR A 360 24.90 5.32 -33.06
C TYR A 360 24.93 6.42 -34.12
N GLU A 361 24.76 7.69 -33.74
CA GLU A 361 24.80 8.81 -34.70
C GLU A 361 26.23 9.08 -35.20
N ASN A 362 27.24 8.82 -34.37
CA ASN A 362 28.64 9.03 -34.67
C ASN A 362 29.55 8.16 -33.77
N GLU A 363 30.85 8.12 -34.10
CA GLU A 363 31.87 7.33 -33.39
C GLU A 363 32.09 7.79 -31.94
N ILE A 364 31.89 9.07 -31.64
CA ILE A 364 32.04 9.62 -30.29
C ILE A 364 30.95 9.07 -29.37
N GLU A 365 29.71 9.12 -29.84
CA GLU A 365 28.57 8.54 -29.14
C GLU A 365 28.74 7.03 -28.96
N HIS A 366 29.16 6.32 -30.00
CA HIS A 366 29.41 4.88 -29.91
C HIS A 366 30.44 4.53 -28.84
N ALA A 367 31.62 5.15 -28.86
CA ALA A 367 32.67 4.92 -27.87
C ALA A 367 32.22 5.24 -26.44
N TYR A 368 31.47 6.33 -26.26
CA TYR A 368 30.91 6.72 -24.97
C TYR A 368 29.88 5.70 -24.46
N GLN A 369 28.95 5.28 -25.31
CA GLN A 369 27.92 4.31 -24.95
C GLN A 369 28.53 2.94 -24.64
N GLU A 370 29.38 2.40 -25.53
CA GLU A 370 30.06 1.11 -25.32
C GLU A 370 30.88 1.11 -24.03
N PHE A 371 31.64 2.19 -23.76
CA PHE A 371 32.36 2.28 -22.49
C PHE A 371 31.40 2.22 -21.30
N THR A 372 30.28 2.93 -21.41
CA THR A 372 29.31 3.02 -20.32
C THR A 372 28.67 1.66 -20.04
N TRP A 373 28.31 0.92 -21.09
CA TRP A 373 27.69 -0.40 -20.97
C TRP A 373 28.65 -1.47 -20.45
N GLU A 374 29.89 -1.48 -20.92
CA GLU A 374 30.80 -2.60 -20.65
C GLU A 374 31.71 -2.37 -19.43
N TYR A 375 31.97 -1.12 -19.05
CA TYR A 375 33.04 -0.82 -18.09
C TYR A 375 32.62 0.01 -16.88
N VAL A 376 31.41 0.59 -16.87
CA VAL A 376 30.93 1.30 -15.68
C VAL A 376 30.58 0.30 -14.58
N SER A 377 31.06 0.57 -13.38
CA SER A 377 30.93 -0.31 -12.22
C SER A 377 30.42 0.46 -11.01
N TYR A 378 29.82 -0.25 -10.06
CA TYR A 378 29.34 0.32 -8.80
C TYR A 378 29.96 -0.38 -7.61
N SER A 379 30.50 0.40 -6.67
CA SER A 379 31.05 -0.11 -5.42
C SER A 379 30.03 0.06 -4.30
N ASN A 380 29.55 -1.06 -3.76
CA ASN A 380 28.66 -1.05 -2.60
C ASN A 380 29.33 -0.48 -1.35
N TYR A 381 30.65 -0.65 -1.22
CA TYR A 381 31.42 -0.11 -0.10
C TYR A 381 31.55 1.42 -0.15
N SER A 382 31.91 1.97 -1.32
CA SER A 382 32.06 3.42 -1.45
C SER A 382 30.74 4.14 -1.73
N GLY A 383 29.71 3.43 -2.18
CA GLY A 383 28.42 3.99 -2.55
C GLY A 383 28.42 4.80 -3.85
N GLU A 384 29.42 4.66 -4.73
CA GLU A 384 29.50 5.48 -5.95
C GLU A 384 29.92 4.67 -7.19
N PHE A 385 29.56 5.21 -8.35
CA PHE A 385 30.00 4.69 -9.63
C PHE A 385 31.49 4.96 -9.89
N GLY A 386 32.12 4.04 -10.61
CA GLY A 386 33.46 4.13 -11.13
C GLY A 386 33.57 3.33 -12.41
N CYS A 387 34.78 2.90 -12.76
CA CYS A 387 34.98 2.02 -13.91
C CYS A 387 35.94 0.87 -13.57
N SER A 388 35.73 -0.25 -14.25
CA SER A 388 36.58 -1.44 -14.18
C SER A 388 36.96 -1.83 -15.60
N LEU A 389 38.24 -1.69 -15.96
CA LEU A 389 38.73 -2.03 -17.29
C LEU A 389 39.48 -3.37 -17.28
N PRO A 390 39.38 -4.15 -18.36
CA PRO A 390 40.08 -5.42 -18.47
C PRO A 390 41.61 -5.20 -18.48
N ASN A 391 42.35 -6.21 -18.04
CA ASN A 391 43.81 -6.14 -17.86
C ASN A 391 44.58 -5.79 -19.16
N ASN A 392 44.00 -6.10 -20.32
CA ASN A 392 44.60 -5.88 -21.63
C ASN A 392 44.35 -4.47 -22.18
N MET A 393 43.49 -3.66 -21.57
CA MET A 393 43.17 -2.33 -22.07
C MET A 393 44.25 -1.31 -21.65
N PRO A 394 44.96 -0.65 -22.59
CA PRO A 394 46.07 0.27 -22.24
C PRO A 394 45.66 1.46 -21.37
N ALA A 395 44.40 1.90 -21.48
CA ALA A 395 43.84 3.00 -20.69
C ALA A 395 43.85 2.74 -19.17
N ARG A 396 43.92 1.46 -18.76
CA ARG A 396 44.00 1.07 -17.34
C ARG A 396 45.18 1.71 -16.60
N ALA A 397 46.31 1.93 -17.27
CA ALA A 397 47.48 2.56 -16.67
C ALA A 397 47.28 4.04 -16.32
N PHE A 398 46.19 4.66 -16.82
CA PHE A 398 45.89 6.08 -16.65
C PHE A 398 44.74 6.35 -15.67
N ILE A 399 44.22 5.30 -15.03
CA ILE A 399 43.14 5.38 -14.05
C ILE A 399 43.75 5.18 -12.67
N ASP A 400 43.72 6.23 -11.85
CA ASP A 400 44.44 6.29 -10.57
C ASP A 400 43.87 5.29 -9.54
N GLU A 401 42.54 5.08 -9.53
CA GLU A 401 41.86 4.09 -8.69
C GLU A 401 40.72 3.42 -9.47
N MET A 402 40.86 2.12 -9.76
CA MET A 402 39.72 1.28 -10.16
C MET A 402 39.01 0.83 -8.91
N LYS A 403 37.68 0.95 -8.88
CA LYS A 403 36.90 0.49 -7.73
C LYS A 403 36.72 -1.02 -7.81
N ASP A 404 36.91 -1.71 -6.69
CA ASP A 404 36.43 -3.09 -6.54
C ASP A 404 34.90 -3.05 -6.55
N ALA A 405 34.33 -3.39 -7.70
CA ALA A 405 32.99 -2.97 -8.07
C ALA A 405 32.40 -3.90 -9.13
N VAL A 406 31.09 -4.11 -9.05
CA VAL A 406 30.34 -4.94 -10.00
C VAL A 406 29.99 -4.10 -11.22
N ILE A 407 30.21 -4.62 -12.43
CA ILE A 407 29.83 -3.95 -13.68
C ILE A 407 28.30 -3.77 -13.72
N VAL A 408 27.86 -2.54 -13.95
CA VAL A 408 26.44 -2.16 -13.92
C VAL A 408 25.86 -2.21 -15.32
N ASN A 409 25.70 -3.42 -15.84
CA ASN A 409 25.01 -3.70 -17.11
C ASN A 409 23.84 -4.69 -16.93
N LYS A 410 23.88 -5.50 -15.86
CA LYS A 410 22.84 -6.50 -15.59
C LYS A 410 21.61 -5.86 -14.93
N GLY A 411 20.43 -6.34 -15.32
CA GLY A 411 19.15 -5.90 -14.75
C GLY A 411 19.11 -6.02 -13.22
N ASN A 412 19.65 -7.11 -12.66
CA ASN A 412 19.63 -7.37 -11.22
C ASN A 412 20.42 -6.33 -10.42
N THR A 413 21.58 -5.87 -10.92
CA THR A 413 22.37 -4.81 -10.26
C THR A 413 21.59 -3.50 -10.23
N TRP A 414 20.95 -3.15 -11.34
CA TRP A 414 20.07 -1.98 -11.41
C TRP A 414 18.85 -2.12 -10.49
N ALA A 415 18.30 -3.32 -10.38
CA ALA A 415 17.16 -3.60 -9.50
C ALA A 415 17.51 -3.27 -8.04
N TRP A 416 18.66 -3.73 -7.56
CA TRP A 416 19.14 -3.40 -6.21
C TRP A 416 19.43 -1.90 -6.02
N LEU A 417 20.01 -1.22 -7.01
CA LEU A 417 20.29 0.21 -6.91
C LEU A 417 18.99 1.03 -6.83
N LEU A 418 18.02 0.73 -7.69
CA LEU A 418 16.72 1.41 -7.67
C LEU A 418 15.93 1.08 -6.41
N GLN A 419 15.93 -0.19 -5.99
CA GLN A 419 15.31 -0.64 -4.74
C GLN A 419 15.85 0.14 -3.54
N ARG A 420 17.17 0.34 -3.46
CA ARG A 420 17.78 1.11 -2.37
C ARG A 420 17.28 2.55 -2.34
N GLU A 421 17.27 3.23 -3.49
CA GLU A 421 16.80 4.61 -3.55
C GLU A 421 15.30 4.72 -3.27
N PHE A 422 14.51 3.71 -3.65
CA PHE A 422 13.10 3.57 -3.30
C PHE A 422 12.92 3.45 -1.78
N VAL A 423 13.52 2.43 -1.14
CA VAL A 423 13.37 2.17 0.30
C VAL A 423 13.82 3.38 1.13
N LYS A 424 14.96 3.98 0.77
CA LYS A 424 15.53 5.14 1.47
C LYS A 424 14.62 6.37 1.43
N ASN A 425 13.91 6.57 0.32
CA ASN A 425 13.10 7.76 0.09
C ASN A 425 11.60 7.46 0.01
N ARG A 426 11.14 6.28 0.45
CA ARG A 426 9.74 5.81 0.37
C ARG A 426 8.72 6.78 0.96
N ASN A 427 9.16 7.60 1.91
CA ASN A 427 8.33 8.60 2.59
C ASN A 427 8.29 9.97 1.89
N ASN A 428 9.11 10.17 0.86
CA ASN A 428 9.23 11.41 0.12
C ASN A 428 9.37 11.10 -1.38
N PRO A 429 8.25 11.03 -2.11
CA PRO A 429 8.24 10.69 -3.53
C PRO A 429 9.15 11.62 -4.37
N GLN A 430 9.16 12.91 -4.06
CA GLN A 430 9.99 13.88 -4.78
C GLN A 430 11.47 13.53 -4.64
N LYS A 431 11.94 13.35 -3.40
CA LYS A 431 13.34 12.98 -3.13
C LYS A 431 13.69 11.62 -3.73
N MET A 432 12.74 10.69 -3.77
CA MET A 432 12.91 9.39 -4.42
C MET A 432 13.23 9.54 -5.91
N PHE A 433 12.42 10.29 -6.65
CA PHE A 433 12.67 10.51 -8.08
C PHE A 433 13.93 11.33 -8.34
N GLU A 434 14.19 12.35 -7.53
CA GLU A 434 15.45 13.12 -7.60
C GLU A 434 16.67 12.20 -7.37
N SER A 435 16.60 11.26 -6.43
CA SER A 435 17.68 10.30 -6.16
C SER A 435 17.86 9.31 -7.31
N ILE A 436 16.77 8.83 -7.90
CA ILE A 436 16.82 7.94 -9.08
C ILE A 436 17.40 8.68 -10.28
N ASP A 437 16.96 9.91 -10.58
CA ASP A 437 17.51 10.70 -11.68
C ASP A 437 18.99 11.02 -11.44
N LYS A 438 19.38 11.33 -10.20
CA LYS A 438 20.78 11.49 -9.82
C LYS A 438 21.59 10.20 -10.04
N LEU A 439 21.03 9.03 -9.75
CA LEU A 439 21.68 7.75 -9.99
C LEU A 439 21.97 7.54 -11.49
N LEU A 440 20.99 7.86 -12.36
CA LEU A 440 21.16 7.81 -13.81
C LEU A 440 22.22 8.82 -14.29
N ASP A 441 22.21 10.04 -13.74
CA ASP A 441 23.21 11.07 -14.03
C ASP A 441 24.62 10.65 -13.61
N ASP A 442 24.79 10.11 -12.40
CA ASP A 442 26.09 9.69 -11.90
C ASP A 442 26.68 8.55 -12.73
N TYR A 443 25.84 7.62 -13.19
CA TYR A 443 26.20 6.57 -14.15
C TYR A 443 26.64 7.15 -15.50
N ALA A 444 25.84 8.05 -16.09
CA ALA A 444 26.15 8.71 -17.36
C ALA A 444 27.43 9.57 -17.28
N ASN A 445 27.79 10.06 -16.10
CA ASN A 445 28.93 10.95 -15.90
C ASN A 445 30.28 10.23 -15.77
N VAL A 446 30.33 8.91 -15.59
CA VAL A 446 31.59 8.21 -15.28
C VAL A 446 32.66 8.44 -16.34
N PHE A 447 32.34 8.23 -17.61
CA PHE A 447 33.27 8.43 -18.73
C PHE A 447 33.85 9.86 -18.75
N TRP A 448 32.97 10.84 -18.54
CA TRP A 448 33.31 12.26 -18.60
C TRP A 448 34.09 12.75 -17.38
N LYS A 449 34.07 12.02 -16.25
CA LYS A 449 34.91 12.29 -15.07
C LYS A 449 36.37 11.83 -15.26
N LEU A 450 36.65 10.96 -16.23
CA LEU A 450 38.02 10.51 -16.51
C LEU A 450 38.91 11.66 -16.99
N LYS A 451 40.23 11.46 -17.00
CA LYS A 451 41.15 12.42 -17.64
C LYS A 451 40.94 12.37 -19.16
N PRO A 452 41.06 13.50 -19.89
CA PRO A 452 40.92 13.52 -21.35
C PRO A 452 41.83 12.51 -22.07
N SER A 453 43.05 12.30 -21.56
CA SER A 453 43.98 11.29 -22.09
C SER A 453 43.46 9.86 -21.97
N ALA A 454 42.78 9.53 -20.87
CA ALA A 454 42.19 8.22 -20.65
C ALA A 454 40.97 8.01 -21.57
N ARG A 455 40.07 9.00 -21.68
CA ARG A 455 38.93 8.96 -22.61
C ARG A 455 39.37 8.71 -24.04
N LYS A 456 40.37 9.48 -24.50
CA LYS A 456 40.94 9.32 -25.82
C LYS A 456 41.42 7.89 -26.07
N MET A 457 42.20 7.33 -25.16
CA MET A 457 42.72 5.96 -25.30
C MET A 457 41.62 4.91 -25.30
N ILE A 458 40.59 5.08 -24.46
CA ILE A 458 39.44 4.17 -24.43
C ILE A 458 38.71 4.21 -25.78
N ALA A 459 38.41 5.40 -26.29
CA ALA A 459 37.66 5.54 -27.53
C ALA A 459 38.45 5.03 -28.75
N GLU A 460 39.75 5.31 -28.81
CA GLU A 460 40.62 4.80 -29.88
C GLU A 460 40.81 3.28 -29.80
N ASP A 461 40.74 2.66 -28.61
CA ASP A 461 40.78 1.20 -28.45
C ASP A 461 39.48 0.53 -28.92
N ILE A 462 38.33 1.18 -28.68
CA ILE A 462 37.02 0.69 -29.15
C ILE A 462 36.93 0.74 -30.68
N HIS A 463 37.43 1.81 -31.32
CA HIS A 463 37.29 2.02 -32.77
C HIS A 463 38.51 1.59 -33.61
N VAL A 464 39.71 1.47 -33.02
CA VAL A 464 41.00 1.05 -33.60
C VAL A 464 41.51 1.87 -34.81
N ALA A 465 40.65 2.45 -35.64
CA ALA A 465 40.97 3.15 -36.89
C ALA A 465 40.67 4.66 -36.87
N ASP A 466 39.82 5.13 -35.95
CA ASP A 466 39.32 6.51 -35.92
C ASP A 466 40.02 7.37 -34.86
N ARG A 467 40.32 8.63 -35.19
CA ARG A 467 40.98 9.57 -34.25
C ARG A 467 39.93 10.27 -33.40
N TRP A 468 39.93 10.00 -32.10
CA TRP A 468 39.10 10.70 -31.13
C TRP A 468 39.35 12.21 -31.14
N GLN A 469 38.26 12.98 -31.26
CA GLN A 469 38.23 14.41 -31.00
C GLN A 469 37.34 14.67 -29.80
N GLU A 470 37.85 15.44 -28.83
CA GLU A 470 37.09 15.74 -27.62
C GLU A 470 35.90 16.65 -27.97
N PRO A 471 34.66 16.23 -27.67
CA PRO A 471 33.48 17.03 -27.95
C PRO A 471 33.40 18.28 -27.05
N GLY A 472 32.63 19.27 -27.49
CA GLY A 472 32.33 20.47 -26.70
C GLY A 472 31.38 20.20 -25.53
N THR A 473 31.29 21.13 -24.56
CA THR A 473 30.43 20.97 -23.37
C THR A 473 28.95 20.75 -23.72
N GLN A 474 28.46 21.41 -24.79
CA GLN A 474 27.09 21.24 -25.25
C GLN A 474 26.85 19.85 -25.83
N GLU A 475 27.74 19.38 -26.71
CA GLU A 475 27.69 18.02 -27.29
C GLU A 475 27.76 16.94 -26.20
N ILE A 476 28.63 17.12 -25.19
CA ILE A 476 28.69 16.23 -24.02
C ILE A 476 27.35 16.16 -23.28
N THR A 477 26.65 17.28 -23.18
CA THR A 477 25.33 17.33 -22.52
C THR A 477 24.29 16.57 -23.34
N GLU A 478 24.29 16.76 -24.66
CA GLU A 478 23.41 16.05 -25.60
C GLU A 478 23.67 14.54 -25.56
N TYR A 479 24.94 14.10 -25.56
CA TYR A 479 25.28 12.68 -25.44
C TYR A 479 24.83 12.07 -24.11
N LYS A 480 24.96 12.80 -22.99
CA LYS A 480 24.48 12.32 -21.68
C LYS A 480 22.97 12.15 -21.66
N GLU A 481 22.21 13.11 -22.20
CA GLU A 481 20.75 12.99 -22.28
C GLU A 481 20.33 11.83 -23.20
N GLY A 482 21.02 11.65 -24.33
CA GLY A 482 20.83 10.50 -25.22
C GLY A 482 21.08 9.16 -24.52
N LEU A 483 22.22 9.01 -23.84
CA LEU A 483 22.54 7.81 -23.06
C LEU A 483 21.49 7.55 -21.99
N LYS A 484 21.05 8.57 -21.24
CA LYS A 484 20.00 8.42 -20.22
C LYS A 484 18.68 7.98 -20.83
N ALA A 485 18.30 8.47 -22.02
CA ALA A 485 17.12 8.01 -22.72
C ALA A 485 17.22 6.52 -23.10
N VAL A 486 18.38 6.09 -23.63
CA VAL A 486 18.67 4.68 -23.92
C VAL A 486 18.62 3.82 -22.65
N LEU A 487 19.23 4.30 -21.56
CA LEU A 487 19.22 3.62 -20.27
C LEU A 487 17.80 3.46 -19.74
N ARG A 488 16.99 4.52 -19.76
CA ARG A 488 15.58 4.47 -19.35
C ARG A 488 14.79 3.47 -20.19
N TYR A 489 15.04 3.41 -21.50
CA TYR A 489 14.44 2.40 -22.36
C TYR A 489 14.85 0.98 -21.98
N ARG A 490 16.15 0.74 -21.70
CA ARG A 490 16.65 -0.58 -21.26
C ARG A 490 16.04 -0.98 -19.92
N LEU A 491 15.91 -0.05 -18.99
CA LEU A 491 15.36 -0.26 -17.64
C LEU A 491 13.83 -0.21 -17.58
N ARG A 492 13.11 0.00 -18.68
CA ARG A 492 11.65 0.20 -18.68
C ARG A 492 10.86 -0.89 -17.95
N LYS A 493 11.28 -2.16 -18.06
CA LYS A 493 10.65 -3.29 -17.36
C LYS A 493 10.85 -3.16 -15.85
N LEU A 494 12.07 -2.83 -15.43
CA LEU A 494 12.39 -2.62 -14.03
C LEU A 494 11.66 -1.41 -13.44
N PHE A 495 11.53 -0.33 -14.21
CA PHE A 495 10.69 0.81 -13.82
C PHE A 495 9.21 0.44 -13.72
N ALA A 496 8.71 -0.47 -14.57
CA ALA A 496 7.38 -1.02 -14.42
C ALA A 496 7.24 -1.86 -13.13
N CYS A 497 8.23 -2.69 -12.78
CA CYS A 497 8.25 -3.43 -11.52
C CYS A 497 8.27 -2.48 -10.30
N LEU A 498 9.07 -1.40 -10.36
CA LEU A 498 9.08 -0.39 -9.29
C LEU A 498 7.72 0.31 -9.16
N TYR A 499 7.01 0.50 -10.27
CA TYR A 499 5.68 1.09 -10.25
C TYR A 499 4.61 0.17 -9.68
N GLU A 500 4.62 -1.07 -10.11
CA GLU A 500 3.77 -2.13 -9.58
C GLU A 500 3.99 -2.26 -8.07
N ARG A 501 5.25 -2.19 -7.63
CA ARG A 501 5.60 -2.09 -6.21
C ARG A 501 4.93 -0.90 -5.52
N CYS A 502 4.98 0.29 -6.11
CA CYS A 502 4.28 1.45 -5.55
C CYS A 502 2.79 1.15 -5.37
N ILE A 503 2.14 0.58 -6.39
CA ILE A 503 0.70 0.27 -6.38
C ILE A 503 0.38 -0.70 -5.25
N LEU A 504 1.16 -1.77 -5.13
CA LEU A 504 1.00 -2.78 -4.09
C LEU A 504 1.26 -2.19 -2.69
N ASP A 505 2.29 -1.36 -2.52
CA ASP A 505 2.57 -0.66 -1.26
C ASP A 505 1.42 0.27 -0.85
N ALA A 506 0.80 0.95 -1.83
CA ALA A 506 -0.36 1.79 -1.59
C ALA A 506 -1.61 0.99 -1.22
N LYS A 507 -1.89 -0.13 -1.94
CA LYS A 507 -2.97 -1.05 -1.60
C LYS A 507 -2.77 -1.62 -0.19
N GLN A 508 -1.57 -2.08 0.12
CA GLN A 508 -1.17 -2.56 1.44
C GLN A 508 -1.38 -1.50 2.53
N ARG A 509 -0.94 -0.26 2.27
CA ARG A 509 -1.10 0.83 3.23
C ARG A 509 -2.56 1.20 3.44
N LEU A 510 -3.34 1.25 2.37
CA LEU A 510 -4.78 1.54 2.45
C LEU A 510 -5.52 0.42 3.20
N LEU A 511 -5.17 -0.83 2.96
CA LEU A 511 -5.67 -1.98 3.71
C LEU A 511 -5.39 -1.84 5.22
N TRP A 512 -4.21 -1.38 5.60
CA TRP A 512 -3.87 -1.09 7.00
C TRP A 512 -4.68 0.06 7.61
N GLU A 513 -4.91 1.15 6.87
CA GLU A 513 -5.78 2.23 7.36
C GLU A 513 -7.23 1.74 7.52
N ILE A 514 -7.72 0.89 6.61
CA ILE A 514 -9.04 0.27 6.72
C ILE A 514 -9.10 -0.71 7.90
N ASN A 515 -8.06 -1.51 8.15
CA ASN A 515 -7.96 -2.35 9.36
C ASN A 515 -8.03 -1.53 10.64
N GLY A 516 -7.33 -0.38 10.68
CA GLY A 516 -7.40 0.56 11.79
C GLY A 516 -8.81 1.12 12.00
N PHE A 517 -9.52 1.40 10.91
CA PHE A 517 -10.92 1.81 10.93
C PHE A 517 -11.86 0.68 11.39
N GLU A 518 -11.67 -0.54 10.91
CA GLU A 518 -12.42 -1.72 11.32
C GLU A 518 -12.33 -1.94 12.84
N LYS A 519 -11.14 -1.80 13.42
CA LYS A 519 -10.93 -1.84 14.88
C LYS A 519 -11.76 -0.78 15.62
N GLN A 520 -11.83 0.45 15.08
CA GLN A 520 -12.69 1.50 15.64
C GLN A 520 -14.16 1.11 15.55
N MET A 521 -14.62 0.60 14.41
CA MET A 521 -15.99 0.17 14.16
C MET A 521 -16.42 -1.01 15.04
N ASN A 522 -15.49 -1.90 15.37
CA ASN A 522 -15.68 -3.02 16.29
C ASN A 522 -15.56 -2.65 17.77
N THR A 523 -15.32 -1.37 18.11
CA THR A 523 -15.30 -0.93 19.51
C THR A 523 -16.67 -1.14 20.13
N VAL A 524 -16.70 -1.84 21.28
CA VAL A 524 -17.92 -2.08 22.03
C VAL A 524 -18.34 -0.79 22.73
N THR A 525 -19.54 -0.33 22.39
CA THR A 525 -20.22 0.81 22.99
C THR A 525 -21.23 0.32 24.01
N GLU A 526 -21.22 0.94 25.18
CA GLU A 526 -22.15 0.63 26.26
C GLU A 526 -23.24 1.70 26.37
N PHE A 527 -24.50 1.27 26.41
CA PHE A 527 -25.65 2.12 26.64
C PHE A 527 -26.26 1.79 27.99
N SER A 528 -26.55 2.83 28.76
CA SER A 528 -27.23 2.73 30.04
C SER A 528 -28.50 3.57 30.00
N VAL A 529 -29.62 2.98 30.41
CA VAL A 529 -30.90 3.68 30.56
C VAL A 529 -31.18 3.85 32.04
N TYR A 530 -31.55 5.06 32.44
CA TYR A 530 -31.84 5.44 33.82
C TYR A 530 -33.26 5.99 33.93
N ALA A 531 -33.87 5.76 35.09
CA ALA A 531 -35.04 6.52 35.50
C ALA A 531 -34.55 7.75 36.28
N SER A 532 -35.20 8.90 36.10
CA SER A 532 -34.95 10.07 36.95
C SER A 532 -35.96 10.09 38.09
N ASP A 533 -35.49 10.34 39.32
CA ASP A 533 -36.41 10.64 40.42
C ASP A 533 -36.97 12.06 40.34
N VAL A 534 -37.83 12.40 41.31
CA VAL A 534 -38.46 13.72 41.42
C VAL A 534 -37.47 14.88 41.59
N ASP A 535 -36.24 14.60 42.02
CA ASP A 535 -35.16 15.57 42.18
C ASP A 535 -34.20 15.56 40.97
N GLY A 536 -34.50 14.78 39.93
CA GLY A 536 -33.70 14.66 38.71
C GLY A 536 -32.46 13.77 38.86
N LYS A 537 -32.36 12.99 39.94
CA LYS A 537 -31.23 12.08 40.15
C LYS A 537 -31.44 10.78 39.37
N GLU A 538 -30.37 10.33 38.71
CA GLU A 538 -30.35 9.10 37.93
C GLU A 538 -30.43 7.86 38.84
N ILE A 539 -31.43 7.02 38.59
CA ILE A 539 -31.66 5.73 39.23
C ILE A 539 -31.54 4.63 38.16
N PRO A 540 -30.62 3.67 38.33
CA PRO A 540 -30.52 2.51 37.44
C PRO A 540 -31.83 1.72 37.41
N LEU A 541 -32.25 1.27 36.22
CA LEU A 541 -33.47 0.47 36.04
C LEU A 541 -33.47 -0.84 36.85
N SER A 542 -32.30 -1.40 37.17
CA SER A 542 -32.16 -2.56 38.06
C SER A 542 -32.72 -2.34 39.48
N LYS A 543 -32.88 -1.08 39.89
CA LYS A 543 -33.41 -0.67 41.21
C LYS A 543 -34.85 -0.18 41.16
N THR A 544 -35.49 -0.24 40.00
CA THR A 544 -36.88 0.19 39.81
C THR A 544 -37.81 -1.01 39.60
N GLU A 545 -39.11 -0.75 39.43
CA GLU A 545 -40.08 -1.79 39.07
C GLU A 545 -39.83 -2.41 37.68
N TYR A 546 -39.01 -1.76 36.85
CA TYR A 546 -38.66 -2.22 35.51
C TYR A 546 -37.51 -3.23 35.47
N LYS A 547 -36.98 -3.64 36.63
CA LYS A 547 -35.85 -4.59 36.71
C LYS A 547 -36.12 -5.92 35.99
N ASP A 548 -37.38 -6.39 36.01
CA ASP A 548 -37.79 -7.68 35.46
C ASP A 548 -38.33 -7.56 34.02
N TYR A 549 -38.29 -6.37 33.43
CA TYR A 549 -38.75 -6.13 32.06
C TYR A 549 -37.65 -6.52 31.06
N ILE A 550 -38.03 -6.64 29.80
CA ILE A 550 -37.11 -6.68 28.66
C ILE A 550 -37.12 -5.30 28.02
N ALA A 551 -35.98 -4.64 27.95
CA ALA A 551 -35.81 -3.38 27.24
C ALA A 551 -35.24 -3.67 25.85
N ALA A 552 -35.75 -2.99 24.82
CA ALA A 552 -35.29 -3.16 23.45
C ALA A 552 -35.19 -1.83 22.71
N PHE A 553 -34.07 -1.63 22.02
CA PHE A 553 -33.85 -0.46 21.19
C PHE A 553 -34.57 -0.60 19.85
N ALA A 554 -35.30 0.44 19.45
CA ALA A 554 -36.10 0.45 18.22
C ALA A 554 -35.82 1.72 17.39
N LYS A 555 -35.81 1.59 16.06
CA LYS A 555 -35.64 2.73 15.14
C LYS A 555 -36.87 3.64 15.12
N SER A 556 -38.05 3.04 15.31
CA SER A 556 -39.33 3.73 15.27
C SER A 556 -40.34 3.05 16.22
N PRO A 557 -41.48 3.69 16.53
CA PRO A 557 -42.50 3.09 17.38
C PRO A 557 -43.08 1.78 16.81
N SER A 558 -43.03 1.59 15.48
CA SER A 558 -43.53 0.41 14.78
C SER A 558 -42.48 -0.67 14.54
N ASP A 559 -41.21 -0.41 14.87
CA ASP A 559 -40.11 -1.36 14.70
C ASP A 559 -40.20 -2.48 15.75
N LYS A 560 -39.84 -3.71 15.40
CA LYS A 560 -40.05 -4.91 16.23
C LYS A 560 -38.71 -5.55 16.64
N PRO A 561 -37.93 -4.90 17.53
CA PRO A 561 -36.60 -5.36 17.87
C PRO A 561 -36.64 -6.58 18.81
N THR A 562 -36.26 -7.75 18.29
CA THR A 562 -36.07 -8.96 19.09
C THR A 562 -34.61 -9.11 19.55
N ILE A 563 -33.66 -8.86 18.65
CA ILE A 563 -32.22 -9.07 18.90
C ILE A 563 -31.57 -7.90 19.67
N TRP A 564 -32.09 -6.69 19.49
CA TRP A 564 -31.56 -5.46 20.11
C TRP A 564 -32.15 -5.21 21.50
N SER A 565 -32.10 -6.23 22.35
CA SER A 565 -32.72 -6.20 23.67
C SER A 565 -31.78 -6.62 24.80
N TRP A 566 -32.09 -6.17 26.01
CA TRP A 566 -31.38 -6.54 27.23
C TRP A 566 -32.33 -6.60 28.42
N SER A 567 -31.88 -7.25 29.49
CA SER A 567 -32.59 -7.29 30.77
C SER A 567 -31.98 -6.27 31.74
N PRO A 568 -32.74 -5.25 32.19
CA PRO A 568 -32.23 -4.25 33.13
C PRO A 568 -31.81 -4.82 34.49
N GLY A 569 -32.37 -5.96 34.91
CA GLY A 569 -32.01 -6.66 36.15
C GLY A 569 -30.84 -7.64 36.03
N SER A 570 -30.15 -7.70 34.88
CA SER A 570 -29.06 -8.66 34.65
C SER A 570 -27.85 -8.39 35.56
N LYS A 571 -27.01 -9.41 35.76
CA LYS A 571 -25.77 -9.32 36.57
C LYS A 571 -24.76 -8.31 36.02
N ASP A 572 -24.87 -7.94 34.74
CA ASP A 572 -24.00 -6.99 34.04
C ASP A 572 -24.50 -5.53 34.17
N ASN A 573 -25.12 -5.19 35.31
CA ASN A 573 -25.68 -3.88 35.64
C ASN A 573 -26.81 -3.38 34.71
N GLY A 574 -27.42 -4.26 33.89
CA GLY A 574 -28.54 -3.87 33.03
C GLY A 574 -28.16 -2.93 31.88
N LYS A 575 -26.91 -3.04 31.39
CA LYS A 575 -26.42 -2.28 30.23
C LYS A 575 -26.69 -3.02 28.93
N PHE A 576 -26.92 -2.26 27.87
CA PHE A 576 -26.92 -2.78 26.51
C PHE A 576 -25.53 -2.55 25.90
N MET A 577 -24.99 -3.56 25.21
CA MET A 577 -23.69 -3.48 24.56
C MET A 577 -23.84 -3.78 23.08
N CYS A 578 -23.22 -2.98 22.23
CA CYS A 578 -23.12 -3.24 20.80
C CYS A 578 -21.83 -2.67 20.23
N THR A 579 -21.37 -3.17 19.09
CA THR A 579 -20.27 -2.51 18.35
C THR A 579 -20.76 -1.16 17.80
N LEU A 580 -19.85 -0.19 17.66
CA LEU A 580 -20.14 1.07 17.00
C LEU A 580 -20.75 0.87 15.60
N TYR A 581 -20.23 -0.11 14.84
CA TYR A 581 -20.76 -0.52 13.55
C TYR A 581 -22.26 -0.82 13.59
N ASN A 582 -22.64 -1.82 14.39
CA ASN A 582 -24.03 -2.23 14.52
C ASN A 582 -24.93 -1.08 14.99
N PHE A 583 -24.44 -0.20 15.86
CA PHE A 583 -25.20 0.96 16.33
C PHE A 583 -25.56 1.91 15.17
N ILE A 584 -24.57 2.20 14.31
CA ILE A 584 -24.75 3.07 13.14
C ILE A 584 -25.59 2.38 12.06
N THR A 585 -25.37 1.09 11.77
CA THR A 585 -26.18 0.34 10.76
C THR A 585 -27.63 0.14 11.19
N MET A 586 -27.87 0.00 12.50
CA MET A 586 -29.24 0.07 13.03
C MET A 586 -29.85 1.47 12.84
N GLY A 587 -29.10 2.49 12.43
CA GLY A 587 -29.67 3.82 12.23
C GLY A 587 -30.05 4.48 13.54
N THR A 588 -29.27 4.18 14.60
CA THR A 588 -29.32 4.81 15.93
C THR A 588 -30.73 4.87 16.53
N PRO A 589 -31.08 3.91 17.39
CA PRO A 589 -32.43 3.78 17.90
C PRO A 589 -32.85 5.06 18.60
N SER A 590 -33.99 5.60 18.20
CA SER A 590 -34.59 6.78 18.84
C SER A 590 -35.69 6.38 19.83
N PHE A 591 -35.88 5.09 20.07
CA PHE A 591 -36.89 4.59 20.98
C PHE A 591 -36.37 3.43 21.82
N VAL A 592 -36.86 3.32 23.04
CA VAL A 592 -36.68 2.14 23.90
C VAL A 592 -38.05 1.58 24.25
N LYS A 593 -38.32 0.35 23.81
CA LYS A 593 -39.54 -0.40 24.13
C LYS A 593 -39.31 -1.27 25.35
N PHE A 594 -40.31 -1.33 26.22
CA PHE A 594 -40.28 -2.15 27.43
C PHE A 594 -41.36 -3.22 27.37
N TYR A 595 -40.98 -4.48 27.51
CA TYR A 595 -41.87 -5.65 27.48
C TYR A 595 -41.85 -6.35 28.84
N LYS A 596 -42.98 -6.91 29.26
CA LYS A 596 -43.06 -7.66 30.53
C LYS A 596 -42.54 -9.08 30.39
N THR A 597 -42.71 -9.68 29.20
CA THR A 597 -42.34 -11.06 28.90
C THR A 597 -41.71 -11.18 27.52
N TRP A 598 -41.06 -12.32 27.26
CA TRP A 598 -40.51 -12.64 25.95
C TRP A 598 -41.61 -12.79 24.89
N GLU A 599 -42.75 -13.39 25.26
CA GLU A 599 -43.92 -13.54 24.39
C GLU A 599 -44.47 -12.16 23.98
N ASP A 600 -44.53 -11.21 24.92
CA ASP A 600 -44.92 -9.83 24.62
C ASP A 600 -43.98 -9.17 23.62
N GLN A 601 -42.67 -9.44 23.70
CA GLN A 601 -41.68 -8.90 22.75
C GLN A 601 -41.87 -9.50 21.35
N VAL A 602 -42.06 -10.81 21.24
CA VAL A 602 -42.27 -11.50 19.96
C VAL A 602 -43.55 -11.00 19.27
N GLU A 603 -44.60 -10.72 20.05
CA GLU A 603 -45.85 -10.16 19.54
C GLU A 603 -45.83 -8.62 19.37
N ASP A 604 -44.75 -7.96 19.78
CA ASP A 604 -44.58 -6.49 19.87
C ASP A 604 -45.67 -5.79 20.71
N LYS A 605 -46.06 -6.40 21.82
CA LYS A 605 -46.96 -5.83 22.83
C LYS A 605 -46.18 -5.09 23.91
N ALA A 606 -45.57 -3.97 23.53
CA ALA A 606 -44.82 -3.13 24.48
C ALA A 606 -45.73 -2.62 25.60
N ALA A 607 -45.26 -2.73 26.85
CA ALA A 607 -45.92 -2.13 28.01
C ALA A 607 -45.90 -0.59 27.92
N PHE A 608 -44.79 -0.04 27.43
CA PHE A 608 -44.63 1.36 27.04
C PHE A 608 -43.39 1.53 26.15
N THR A 609 -43.34 2.66 25.45
CA THR A 609 -42.25 3.04 24.55
C THR A 609 -41.77 4.44 24.95
N LEU A 610 -40.46 4.58 25.14
CA LEU A 610 -39.79 5.87 25.36
C LEU A 610 -39.21 6.36 24.03
N SER A 611 -39.26 7.67 23.80
CA SER A 611 -38.61 8.37 22.68
C SER A 611 -37.42 9.18 23.15
#